data_AF-A0A438D335-F1
#
_entry.id   AF-A0A438D335-F1
#
_cell.length_a   1.000
_cell.length_b   1.000
_cell.length_c   1.000
_cell.angle_alpha   90.00
_cell.angle_beta   90.00
_cell.angle_gamma   90.00
#
_symmetry.space_group_name_H-M   'P 1'
#
loop_
_entity.id
_entity.type
_entity.pdbx_description
1 polymer ?
#
loop_
_entity_poly.entity_id
_entity_poly.type
_entity_poly.pdbx_seq_one_letter_code
_entity_poly.pdbx_strand_id
1 'polypeptide(L)'
;MDLMGPMRTESLGGKKYILVMVDDYSRYAWFAFLRDESEKFINFKDIGIKHEFSFPRTPQENGVVERKNRVLQEMARTMLNQRELPTHFWAKAINTTCYTSNRIHMHPHTRKTCYEVWKGKKPSVKYFRVFGSRCYVLKDHENLGKFESKSEERGYS
;
A
#
# COMPACT_ATOMS: atom_id res chain seq x y z
N MET A 1 -9.51 -0.98 12.51
CA MET A 1 -9.18 -0.04 11.40
C MET A 1 -8.46 1.16 12.01
N ASP A 2 -7.58 1.84 11.27
CA ASP A 2 -6.85 3.01 11.78
C ASP A 2 -6.58 4.05 10.66
N LEU A 3 -6.54 5.34 11.01
CA LEU A 3 -6.11 6.42 10.11
C LEU A 3 -4.74 6.93 10.52
N MET A 4 -3.85 7.02 9.54
CA MET A 4 -2.54 7.60 9.68
C MET A 4 -2.46 8.91 8.88
N GLY A 5 -2.01 10.00 9.51
CA GLY A 5 -1.72 11.27 8.85
C GLY A 5 -1.99 12.50 9.72
N PRO A 6 -1.83 13.71 9.17
CA PRO A 6 -1.32 13.99 7.83
C PRO A 6 0.17 13.66 7.69
N MET A 7 0.57 13.09 6.55
CA MET A 7 1.98 12.88 6.22
C MET A 7 2.68 14.23 6.01
N ARG A 8 3.93 14.34 6.45
CA ARG A 8 4.74 15.57 6.30
C ARG A 8 4.94 15.96 4.83
N THR A 9 5.06 14.97 3.95
CA THR A 9 5.21 15.15 2.51
C THR A 9 3.97 14.63 1.80
N GLU A 10 3.44 15.39 0.85
CA GLU A 10 2.36 14.91 -0.02
C GLU A 10 2.87 13.79 -0.95
N SER A 11 1.99 12.84 -1.28
CA SER A 11 2.32 11.88 -2.33
C SER A 11 2.25 12.53 -3.71
N LEU A 12 2.79 11.87 -4.75
CA LEU A 12 2.66 12.31 -6.14
C LEU A 12 1.21 12.61 -6.60
N GLY A 13 0.20 12.04 -5.93
CA GLY A 13 -1.22 12.27 -6.21
C GLY A 13 -1.92 13.26 -5.27
N GLY A 14 -1.16 14.01 -4.47
CA GLY A 14 -1.66 14.95 -3.46
C GLY A 14 -2.31 14.27 -2.26
N LYS A 15 -2.06 12.97 -2.04
CA LYS A 15 -2.61 12.24 -0.88
C LYS A 15 -1.79 12.61 0.36
N LYS A 16 -2.47 12.71 1.51
CA LYS A 16 -1.89 13.07 2.82
C LYS A 16 -2.18 12.06 3.91
N TYR A 17 -3.21 11.24 3.73
CA TYR A 17 -3.68 10.31 4.74
C TYR A 17 -3.69 8.88 4.19
N ILE A 18 -3.57 7.94 5.12
CA ILE A 18 -3.63 6.51 4.87
C ILE A 18 -4.69 5.93 5.79
N LEU A 19 -5.71 5.33 5.21
CA LEU A 19 -6.66 4.51 5.93
C LEU A 19 -6.24 3.05 5.85
N VAL A 20 -6.09 2.42 7.01
CA VAL A 20 -5.68 1.01 7.13
C VAL A 20 -6.83 0.16 7.66
N MET A 21 -7.17 -0.86 6.89
CA MET A 21 -8.17 -1.85 7.24
C MET A 21 -7.48 -3.20 7.36
N VAL A 22 -7.76 -3.94 8.42
CA VAL A 22 -7.20 -5.28 8.65
C VAL A 22 -8.37 -6.20 8.95
N ASP A 23 -8.42 -7.33 8.25
CA ASP A 23 -9.36 -8.40 8.55
C ASP A 23 -8.89 -9.16 9.80
N ASP A 24 -9.77 -9.33 10.77
CA ASP A 24 -9.38 -9.91 12.06
C ASP A 24 -9.08 -11.40 11.99
N TYR A 25 -9.74 -12.12 11.09
CA TYR A 25 -9.53 -13.55 10.92
C TYR A 25 -8.30 -13.85 10.07
N SER A 26 -8.20 -13.31 8.86
CA SER A 26 -7.11 -13.61 7.93
C SER A 26 -5.85 -12.75 8.13
N ARG A 27 -5.95 -11.67 8.93
CA ARG A 27 -4.93 -10.63 9.07
C ARG A 27 -4.54 -9.95 7.74
N TYR A 28 -5.39 -10.10 6.72
CA TYR A 28 -5.24 -9.44 5.43
C TYR A 28 -5.48 -7.94 5.59
N ALA A 29 -4.61 -7.11 5.01
CA ALA A 29 -4.72 -5.66 5.12
C ALA A 29 -5.08 -4.98 3.80
N TRP A 30 -5.89 -3.93 3.86
CA TRP A 30 -6.19 -3.00 2.76
C TRP A 30 -5.82 -1.58 3.15
N PHE A 31 -5.46 -0.81 2.12
CA PHE A 31 -5.01 0.56 2.26
C PHE A 31 -5.80 1.44 1.29
N ALA A 32 -6.29 2.57 1.79
CA ALA A 32 -6.82 3.64 0.97
C ALA A 32 -6.02 4.93 1.22
N PHE A 33 -5.70 5.65 0.15
CA PHE A 33 -4.95 6.90 0.22
C PHE A 33 -5.91 8.08 0.02
N LEU A 34 -5.96 8.98 1.00
CA LEU A 34 -6.93 10.07 1.04
C LEU A 34 -6.23 11.43 0.99
N ARG A 35 -6.87 12.45 0.37
CA ARG A 35 -6.35 13.83 0.41
C ARG A 35 -6.77 14.52 1.70
N ASP A 36 -8.00 14.29 2.09
CA ASP A 36 -8.63 14.85 3.28
C ASP A 36 -9.12 13.75 4.23
N GLU A 37 -9.22 14.05 5.52
CA GLU A 37 -9.75 13.11 6.52
C GLU A 37 -11.24 12.79 6.28
N SER A 38 -12.01 13.74 5.74
CA SER A 38 -13.43 13.57 5.44
C SER A 38 -13.71 12.50 4.36
N GLU A 39 -12.75 12.21 3.48
CA GLU A 39 -12.88 11.17 2.43
C GLU A 39 -13.07 9.75 3.01
N LYS A 40 -12.74 9.53 4.29
CA LYS A 40 -12.97 8.22 4.94
C LYS A 40 -14.45 7.81 4.86
N PHE A 41 -15.33 8.73 5.28
CA PHE A 41 -16.76 8.47 5.41
C PHE A 41 -17.43 8.22 4.06
N ILE A 42 -16.90 8.86 3.01
CA ILE A 42 -17.36 8.69 1.64
C ILE A 42 -17.00 7.30 1.13
N ASN A 43 -15.73 6.89 1.28
CA ASN A 43 -15.27 5.58 0.80
C ASN A 43 -16.01 4.40 1.48
N PHE A 44 -16.36 4.49 2.78
CA PHE A 44 -17.06 3.37 3.44
C PHE A 44 -18.45 3.11 2.85
N LYS A 45 -19.17 4.18 2.54
CA LYS A 45 -20.54 4.10 2.02
C LYS A 45 -20.55 3.52 0.61
N ASP A 46 -19.58 3.90 -0.21
CA ASP A 46 -19.47 3.46 -1.60
C ASP A 46 -18.99 2.00 -1.76
N ILE A 47 -18.18 1.51 -0.81
CA ILE A 47 -17.65 0.13 -0.84
C ILE A 47 -18.60 -0.85 -0.09
N GLY A 48 -19.73 -0.37 0.44
CA GLY A 48 -20.70 -1.19 1.17
C GLY A 48 -20.17 -1.74 2.50
N ILE A 49 -19.10 -1.14 3.03
CA ILE A 49 -18.50 -1.54 4.31
C ILE A 49 -19.27 -0.85 5.42
N LYS A 50 -20.02 -1.62 6.23
CA LYS A 50 -20.56 -1.10 7.48
C LYS A 50 -19.40 -0.78 8.41
N HIS A 51 -19.19 0.51 8.66
CA HIS A 51 -18.20 0.96 9.62
C HIS A 51 -18.77 0.75 11.03
N GLU A 52 -18.33 -0.31 11.69
CA GLU A 52 -18.55 -0.47 13.13
C GLU A 52 -17.43 0.28 13.86
N PHE A 53 -17.81 1.31 14.60
CA PHE A 53 -16.87 2.00 15.49
C PHE A 53 -16.42 1.00 16.55
N SER A 54 -15.11 0.78 16.66
CA SER A 54 -14.58 0.10 17.83
C SER A 54 -14.97 0.88 19.07
N PHE A 55 -15.31 0.16 20.15
CA PHE A 55 -15.60 0.82 21.43
C PHE A 55 -14.40 1.70 21.80
N PRO A 56 -14.61 2.97 22.18
CA PRO A 56 -13.53 3.81 22.64
C PRO A 56 -12.91 3.10 23.86
N ARG A 57 -11.69 2.57 23.69
CA ARG A 57 -10.87 1.82 24.69
C ARG A 57 -10.95 0.27 24.67
N THR A 58 -10.86 -0.39 23.51
CA THR A 58 -10.28 -1.76 23.43
C THR A 58 -8.84 -1.71 22.87
N PRO A 59 -7.80 -1.52 23.72
CA PRO A 59 -6.41 -1.43 23.29
C PRO A 59 -5.92 -2.65 22.48
N GLN A 60 -6.52 -3.82 22.71
CA GLN A 60 -6.12 -5.08 22.09
C GLN A 60 -6.45 -5.12 20.60
N GLU A 61 -7.61 -4.59 20.20
CA GLU A 61 -8.05 -4.55 18.80
C GLU A 61 -7.27 -3.50 18.01
N ASN A 62 -7.00 -2.35 18.63
CA ASN A 62 -6.14 -1.33 18.03
C ASN A 62 -4.69 -1.81 17.92
N GLY A 63 -4.22 -2.60 18.90
CA GLY A 63 -2.85 -3.10 18.94
C GLY A 63 -2.47 -4.04 17.79
N VAL A 64 -3.43 -4.70 17.12
CA VAL A 64 -3.14 -5.47 15.89
C VAL A 64 -2.87 -4.51 14.72
N VAL A 65 -3.76 -3.54 14.52
CA VAL A 65 -3.66 -2.58 13.41
C VAL A 65 -2.45 -1.69 13.58
N GLU A 66 -2.18 -1.19 14.78
CA GLU A 66 -1.01 -0.37 15.10
C GLU A 66 0.31 -1.11 14.82
N ARG A 67 0.40 -2.40 15.19
CA ARG A 67 1.58 -3.22 14.87
C ARG A 67 1.76 -3.40 13.37
N LYS A 68 0.67 -3.65 12.64
CA LYS A 68 0.70 -3.78 11.17
C LYS A 68 1.12 -2.46 10.51
N ASN A 69 0.63 -1.33 11.02
CA ASN A 69 0.97 0.00 10.55
C ASN A 69 2.47 0.29 10.71
N ARG A 70 3.03 -0.02 11.89
CA ARG A 70 4.47 0.14 12.15
C ARG A 70 5.33 -0.69 11.20
N VAL A 71 5.00 -1.98 11.03
CA VAL A 71 5.74 -2.88 10.12
C VAL A 71 5.71 -2.34 8.68
N LEU A 72 4.56 -1.90 8.20
CA LEU A 72 4.42 -1.42 6.83
C LEU A 72 5.11 -0.08 6.59
N GLN A 73 5.11 0.82 7.58
CA GLN A 73 5.92 2.04 7.53
C GLN A 73 7.41 1.72 7.46
N GLU A 74 7.90 0.80 8.29
CA GLU A 74 9.31 0.39 8.29
C GLU A 74 9.70 -0.23 6.95
N MET A 75 8.89 -1.13 6.41
CA MET A 75 9.10 -1.70 5.07
C MET A 75 9.09 -0.64 3.97
N ALA A 76 8.23 0.39 4.07
CA ALA A 76 8.17 1.43 3.05
C ALA A 76 9.40 2.34 3.12
N ARG A 77 9.86 2.66 4.33
CA ARG A 77 11.10 3.41 4.55
C ARG A 77 12.30 2.65 4.02
N THR A 78 12.41 1.35 4.27
CA THR A 78 13.53 0.55 3.74
C THR A 78 13.50 0.47 2.22
N MET A 79 12.32 0.29 1.60
CA MET A 79 12.17 0.30 0.15
C MET A 79 12.56 1.65 -0.50
N LEU A 80 12.21 2.77 0.13
CA LEU A 80 12.59 4.11 -0.35
C LEU A 80 14.10 4.33 -0.20
N ASN A 81 14.66 4.00 0.96
CA ASN A 81 16.09 4.20 1.26
C ASN A 81 16.98 3.31 0.38
N GLN A 82 16.59 2.07 0.09
CA GLN A 82 17.36 1.14 -0.74
C GLN A 82 17.61 1.67 -2.17
N ARG A 83 16.73 2.56 -2.65
CA ARG A 83 16.79 3.13 -4.01
C ARG A 83 16.94 4.64 -4.01
N GLU A 84 17.23 5.23 -2.85
CA GLU A 84 17.38 6.67 -2.65
C GLU A 84 16.20 7.47 -3.24
N LEU A 85 14.99 6.91 -3.11
CA LEU A 85 13.79 7.53 -3.66
C LEU A 85 13.29 8.66 -2.75
N PRO A 86 12.84 9.79 -3.32
CA PRO A 86 12.23 10.86 -2.56
C PRO A 86 11.01 10.41 -1.76
N THR A 87 10.74 11.12 -0.65
CA THR A 87 9.64 10.77 0.25
C THR A 87 8.26 10.89 -0.39
N HIS A 88 8.06 11.69 -1.43
CA HIS A 88 6.77 11.79 -2.14
C HIS A 88 6.31 10.48 -2.84
N PHE A 89 7.19 9.48 -2.94
CA PHE A 89 6.84 8.12 -3.37
C PHE A 89 6.23 7.25 -2.26
N TRP A 90 6.05 7.78 -1.04
CA TRP A 90 5.59 7.01 0.12
C TRP A 90 4.28 6.23 -0.14
N ALA A 91 3.33 6.80 -0.88
CA ALA A 91 2.05 6.12 -1.14
C ALA A 91 2.25 4.87 -2.01
N LYS A 92 3.13 4.97 -3.01
CA LYS A 92 3.49 3.84 -3.86
C LYS A 92 4.26 2.79 -3.07
N ALA A 93 5.21 3.22 -2.23
CA ALA A 93 5.96 2.33 -1.34
C ALA A 93 5.02 1.56 -0.40
N ILE A 94 4.09 2.24 0.28
CA ILE A 94 3.13 1.60 1.19
C ILE A 94 2.21 0.62 0.46
N ASN A 95 1.77 0.94 -0.76
CA ASN A 95 0.96 0.01 -1.55
C ASN A 95 1.74 -1.27 -1.89
N THR A 96 2.99 -1.14 -2.33
CA THR A 96 3.87 -2.27 -2.61
C THR A 96 4.18 -3.08 -1.36
N THR A 97 4.46 -2.44 -0.22
CA THR A 97 4.73 -3.14 1.03
C THR A 97 3.50 -3.88 1.52
N CYS A 98 2.30 -3.30 1.43
CA CYS A 98 1.05 -3.98 1.74
C CYS A 98 0.84 -5.22 0.86
N TYR A 99 1.01 -5.05 -0.45
CA TYR A 99 0.86 -6.15 -1.41
C TYR A 99 1.81 -7.31 -1.13
N THR A 100 3.06 -6.97 -0.81
CA THR A 100 4.10 -7.92 -0.42
C THR A 100 3.74 -8.57 0.91
N SER A 101 3.43 -7.76 1.92
CA SER A 101 3.12 -8.17 3.29
C SER A 101 1.99 -9.20 3.31
N ASN A 102 0.90 -8.96 2.60
CA ASN A 102 -0.22 -9.90 2.55
C ASN A 102 0.16 -11.27 1.96
N ARG A 103 1.21 -11.35 1.14
CA ARG A 103 1.66 -12.58 0.47
C ARG A 103 2.84 -13.25 1.15
N ILE A 104 3.58 -12.56 2.01
CA ILE A 104 4.75 -13.11 2.70
C ILE A 104 4.48 -13.42 4.18
N HIS A 105 3.65 -12.61 4.85
CA HIS A 105 3.44 -12.81 6.29
C HIS A 105 2.53 -13.99 6.52
N MET A 106 3.03 -14.88 7.37
CA MET A 106 2.34 -16.07 7.81
C MET A 106 1.31 -15.70 8.87
N HIS A 107 0.11 -16.21 8.68
CA HIS A 107 -0.94 -16.16 9.67
C HIS A 107 -0.53 -17.04 10.87
N PRO A 108 -0.70 -16.56 12.12
CA PRO A 108 -0.43 -17.35 13.31
C PRO A 108 -1.19 -18.70 13.29
N HIS A 109 -0.54 -19.79 13.70
CA HIS A 109 -1.16 -21.12 13.86
C HIS A 109 -1.62 -21.87 12.60
N THR A 110 -1.73 -21.25 11.42
CA THR A 110 -2.23 -21.91 10.20
C THR A 110 -1.16 -22.23 9.17
N ARG A 111 0.10 -21.77 9.36
CA ARG A 111 1.21 -21.88 8.39
C ARG A 111 0.81 -21.49 6.95
N LYS A 112 -0.19 -20.63 6.82
CA LYS A 112 -0.68 -20.08 5.56
C LYS A 112 -0.41 -18.59 5.55
N THR A 113 -0.18 -18.02 4.39
CA THR A 113 -0.06 -16.57 4.23
C THR A 113 -1.42 -15.89 4.43
N CYS A 114 -1.42 -14.60 4.80
CA CYS A 114 -2.67 -13.83 4.93
C CYS A 114 -3.50 -13.90 3.62
N TYR A 115 -2.81 -13.86 2.47
CA TYR A 115 -3.40 -14.02 1.15
C TYR A 115 -4.03 -15.41 0.94
N GLU A 116 -3.37 -16.50 1.37
CA GLU A 116 -3.93 -17.85 1.27
C GLU A 116 -5.18 -18.03 2.13
N VAL A 117 -5.20 -17.46 3.33
CA VAL A 117 -6.37 -17.53 4.22
C VAL A 117 -7.55 -16.75 3.61
N TRP A 118 -7.28 -15.57 3.05
CA TRP A 118 -8.32 -14.71 2.47
C TRP A 118 -8.83 -15.18 1.10
N LYS A 119 -7.94 -15.60 0.19
CA LYS A 119 -8.28 -15.97 -1.20
C LYS A 119 -8.37 -17.48 -1.44
N GLY A 120 -8.02 -18.32 -0.46
CA GLY A 120 -8.00 -19.77 -0.61
C GLY A 120 -6.96 -20.31 -1.59
N LYS A 121 -6.08 -19.45 -2.14
CA LYS A 121 -5.10 -19.81 -3.18
C LYS A 121 -3.69 -19.36 -2.77
N LYS A 122 -2.70 -20.21 -3.04
CA LYS A 122 -1.28 -19.87 -2.84
C LYS A 122 -0.87 -18.68 -3.72
N PRO A 123 -0.25 -17.62 -3.16
CA PRO A 123 0.25 -16.53 -3.97
C PRO A 123 1.44 -17.01 -4.81
N SER A 124 1.45 -16.67 -6.09
CA SER A 124 2.70 -16.75 -6.85
C SER A 124 3.58 -15.56 -6.46
N VAL A 125 4.88 -15.81 -6.27
CA VAL A 125 5.88 -14.77 -5.98
C VAL A 125 6.84 -14.53 -7.15
N LYS A 126 6.72 -15.30 -8.24
CA LYS A 126 7.66 -15.27 -9.38
C LYS A 126 7.69 -13.93 -10.12
N TYR A 127 6.62 -13.14 -10.04
CA TYR A 127 6.49 -11.85 -10.72
C TYR A 127 6.91 -10.65 -9.86
N PHE A 128 7.35 -10.87 -8.62
CA PHE A 128 7.83 -9.77 -7.78
C PHE A 128 9.06 -9.15 -8.41
N ARG A 129 9.04 -7.82 -8.52
CA ARG A 129 10.18 -7.01 -8.97
C ARG A 129 10.68 -6.18 -7.79
N VAL A 130 11.96 -5.80 -7.87
CA VAL A 130 12.55 -4.91 -6.87
C VAL A 130 11.87 -3.55 -7.00
N PHE A 131 11.31 -3.07 -5.88
CA PHE A 131 10.74 -1.73 -5.81
C PHE A 131 11.80 -0.68 -6.16
N GLY A 132 11.39 0.38 -6.82
CA GLY A 132 12.27 1.46 -7.26
C GLY A 132 13.05 1.13 -8.53
N SER A 133 12.67 0.13 -9.32
CA SER A 133 13.34 -0.14 -10.61
C SER A 133 12.85 0.83 -11.69
N ARG A 134 13.77 1.44 -12.44
CA ARG A 134 13.41 2.42 -13.49
C ARG A 134 12.46 1.80 -14.51
N CYS A 135 11.33 2.45 -14.73
CA CYS A 135 10.32 2.08 -15.72
C CYS A 135 10.29 3.10 -16.84
N TYR A 136 10.47 2.61 -18.06
CA TYR A 136 10.33 3.38 -19.27
C TYR A 136 8.98 3.07 -19.89
N VAL A 137 8.22 4.10 -20.23
CA VAL A 137 6.96 3.98 -20.97
C VAL A 137 7.25 4.33 -22.42
N LEU A 138 6.75 3.49 -23.33
CA LEU A 138 6.84 3.73 -24.76
C LEU A 138 6.00 4.99 -25.10
N LYS A 139 6.60 5.90 -25.86
CA LYS A 139 5.88 7.05 -26.42
C LYS A 139 5.11 6.57 -27.64
N ASP A 140 3.78 6.50 -27.55
CA ASP A 140 2.90 6.08 -28.65
C ASP A 140 2.63 7.21 -29.68
N HIS A 141 3.39 8.31 -29.67
CA HIS A 141 3.23 9.39 -30.64
C HIS A 141 3.94 9.08 -31.96
N GLU A 142 3.23 9.19 -33.08
CA GLU A 142 3.73 8.91 -34.44
C GLU A 142 4.80 9.90 -34.94
N ASN A 143 4.96 11.05 -34.30
CA ASN A 143 5.91 12.11 -34.70
C ASN A 143 7.16 12.16 -33.82
N LEU A 144 7.83 11.02 -33.61
CA LEU A 144 9.17 11.01 -33.00
C LEU A 144 10.21 11.32 -34.08
N GLY A 145 11.02 12.35 -33.86
CA GLY A 145 12.14 12.67 -34.75
C GLY A 145 13.10 11.48 -34.89
N LYS A 146 13.87 11.41 -36.00
CA LYS A 146 14.75 10.27 -36.35
C LYS A 146 15.72 9.83 -35.23
N PHE A 147 16.03 10.74 -34.30
CA PHE A 147 16.96 10.52 -33.18
C PHE A 147 16.32 10.73 -31.79
N GLU A 148 15.00 10.91 -31.69
CA GLU A 148 14.35 11.09 -30.39
C GLU A 148 14.14 9.75 -29.67
N SER A 149 14.31 9.77 -28.34
CA SER A 149 14.03 8.60 -27.51
C SER A 149 12.56 8.21 -27.61
N LYS A 150 12.31 6.99 -28.08
CA LYS A 150 10.98 6.36 -28.16
C LYS A 150 10.40 6.00 -26.80
N SER A 151 11.16 6.17 -25.73
CA SER A 151 10.69 5.90 -24.37
C SER A 151 10.97 7.08 -23.45
N GLU A 152 10.07 7.27 -22.49
CA GLU A 152 10.18 8.27 -21.43
C GLU A 152 10.27 7.57 -20.08
N GLU A 153 11.18 8.02 -19.22
CA GLU A 153 11.24 7.57 -17.83
C GLU A 153 10.04 8.16 -17.08
N ARG A 154 8.98 7.35 -16.92
CA ARG A 154 7.75 7.78 -16.23
C ARG A 154 7.76 7.50 -14.73
N GLY A 155 8.81 6.87 -14.21
CA GLY A 155 9.04 6.66 -12.79
C GLY A 155 9.60 5.28 -12.45
N TYR A 156 9.39 4.84 -11.21
CA TYR A 156 9.96 3.60 -10.69
C TYR A 156 8.89 2.53 -10.41
N SER A 157 9.09 1.26 -10.79
CA SER A 157 8.22 0.12 -10.41
C SER A 157 8.38 -0.24 -8.96
#